data_AF-A0A9E5I273-F1
#
_entry.id   AF-A0A9E5I273-F1
#
_cell.length_a   1.000
_cell.length_b   1.000
_cell.length_c   1.000
_cell.angle_alpha   90.00
_cell.angle_beta   90.00
_cell.angle_gamma   90.00
#
_symmetry.space_group_name_H-M   'P 1'
#
loop_
_entity.id
_entity.type
_entity.pdbx_description
1 polymer ?
#
loop_
_entity_poly.entity_id
_entity_poly.type
_entity_poly.pdbx_seq_one_letter_code
_entity_poly.pdbx_strand_id
1 'polypeptide(L)'
;MGNWIDLMTSHGEDLFGSFWPLVWSLAKILIIVLPIFGAVAYLTLWERKLIGWMHIRLGPNRVGPLGLFQPIADALKLLMKEIISPTRASHTLYIIAPLMVLT
;
A
#
# COMPACT_ATOMS: atom_id res chain seq x y z
N MET A 1 -0.91 23.41 -20.88
CA MET A 1 -0.63 22.21 -20.06
C MET A 1 0.03 21.05 -20.85
N GLY A 2 0.34 21.20 -22.15
CA GLY A 2 1.10 20.21 -22.94
C GLY A 2 2.62 20.40 -22.88
N ASN A 3 3.10 21.65 -22.90
CA ASN A 3 4.53 21.96 -22.98
C ASN A 3 5.43 21.33 -21.90
N TRP A 4 4.94 21.14 -20.66
CA TRP A 4 5.74 20.52 -19.59
C TRP A 4 5.85 18.99 -19.73
N ILE A 5 4.81 18.35 -20.27
CA ILE A 5 4.81 16.92 -20.53
C ILE A 5 5.70 16.62 -21.73
N ASP A 6 5.67 17.47 -22.75
CA ASP A 6 6.50 17.34 -23.95
C ASP A 6 7.99 17.60 -23.64
N LEU A 7 8.32 18.57 -22.78
CA LEU A 7 9.69 18.82 -22.30
C LEU A 7 10.25 17.68 -21.45
N MET A 8 9.42 17.08 -20.58
CA MET A 8 9.83 15.90 -19.82
C MET A 8 9.98 14.67 -20.71
N THR A 9 9.18 14.59 -21.78
CA THR A 9 9.23 13.47 -22.71
C THR A 9 10.46 13.54 -23.60
N SER A 10 10.83 14.73 -24.09
CA SER A 10 12.04 14.90 -24.90
C SER A 10 13.33 14.69 -24.10
N HIS A 11 13.43 15.27 -22.89
CA HIS A 11 14.60 15.02 -22.02
C HIS A 11 14.71 13.56 -21.57
N GLY A 12 13.58 12.85 -21.47
CA GLY A 12 13.56 11.44 -21.14
C GLY A 12 13.90 10.51 -22.30
N GLU A 13 13.48 10.84 -23.52
CA GLU A 13 13.89 10.15 -24.74
C GLU A 13 15.40 10.31 -25.00
N ASP A 14 15.99 11.46 -24.66
CA ASP A 14 17.44 11.69 -24.77
C ASP A 14 18.26 10.82 -23.80
N LEU A 15 17.71 10.46 -22.63
CA LEU A 15 18.40 9.69 -21.59
C LEU A 15 18.14 8.17 -21.67
N PHE A 16 16.94 7.76 -22.06
CA PHE A 16 16.50 6.35 -22.03
C PHE A 16 16.09 5.79 -23.40
N GLY A 17 16.10 6.60 -24.46
CA GLY A 17 15.77 6.20 -25.82
C GLY A 17 14.42 5.49 -25.90
N SER A 18 14.37 4.35 -26.58
CA SER A 18 13.15 3.55 -26.79
C SER A 18 12.48 3.03 -25.51
N PHE A 19 13.15 3.06 -24.34
CA PHE A 19 12.58 2.58 -23.07
C PHE A 19 11.81 3.66 -22.31
N TRP A 20 11.90 4.92 -22.73
CA TRP A 20 11.27 6.05 -22.07
C TRP A 20 9.74 5.90 -21.87
N PRO A 21 8.96 5.42 -22.86
CA PRO A 21 7.51 5.25 -22.68
C PRO A 21 7.15 4.21 -21.59
N LEU A 22 7.99 3.18 -21.41
CA LEU A 22 7.79 2.17 -20.37
C LEU A 22 8.06 2.73 -18.97
N VAL A 23 9.17 3.45 -18.81
CA VAL A 23 9.51 4.12 -17.54
C VAL A 23 8.45 5.15 -17.16
N TRP A 24 7.99 5.94 -18.12
CA TRP A 24 6.94 6.93 -17.91
C TRP A 24 5.61 6.30 -17.52
N SER A 25 5.26 5.15 -18.10
CA SER A 25 4.04 4.42 -17.76
C SER A 25 4.12 3.80 -16.36
N LEU A 26 5.25 3.20 -16.00
CA LEU A 26 5.49 2.67 -14.66
C LEU A 26 5.47 3.77 -13.58
N ALA A 27 6.06 4.93 -13.86
CA ALA A 27 6.04 6.07 -12.95
C ALA A 27 4.60 6.55 -12.67
N LYS A 28 3.75 6.64 -13.71
CA LYS A 28 2.33 6.98 -13.54
C LYS A 28 1.59 5.97 -12.68
N ILE A 29 1.82 4.67 -12.90
CA ILE A 29 1.21 3.61 -12.09
C ILE A 29 1.64 3.77 -10.63
N LEU A 30 2.94 3.96 -10.37
CA LEU A 30 3.46 4.13 -9.01
C LEU A 30 2.86 5.35 -8.30
N ILE A 31 2.73 6.46 -9.00
CA ILE A 31 2.15 7.71 -8.48
C ILE A 31 0.68 7.52 -8.07
N ILE A 32 -0.07 6.67 -8.76
CA ILE A 32 -1.47 6.39 -8.41
C ILE A 32 -1.54 5.37 -7.27
N VAL A 33 -0.74 4.32 -7.34
CA VAL A 33 -0.80 3.17 -6.42
C VAL A 33 -0.32 3.52 -5.01
N LEU A 34 0.80 4.26 -4.88
CA LEU A 34 1.36 4.62 -3.59
C LEU A 34 0.39 5.41 -2.67
N PRO A 35 -0.28 6.49 -3.12
CA PRO A 35 -1.20 7.23 -2.27
C PRO A 35 -2.47 6.42 -1.94
N ILE A 36 -2.92 5.51 -2.82
CA ILE A 36 -4.07 4.63 -2.53
C ILE A 36 -3.72 3.70 -1.37
N PHE A 37 -2.60 2.99 -1.44
CA PHE A 37 -2.15 2.13 -0.34
C PHE A 37 -1.85 2.93 0.94
N GLY A 38 -1.27 4.12 0.80
CA GLY A 38 -1.07 5.04 1.93
C GLY A 38 -2.38 5.45 2.58
N ALA A 39 -3.40 5.84 1.81
CA ALA A 39 -4.70 6.25 2.31
C ALA A 39 -5.39 5.12 3.08
N VAL A 40 -5.39 3.90 2.54
CA VAL A 40 -5.94 2.72 3.21
C VAL A 40 -5.21 2.45 4.53
N ALA A 41 -3.88 2.50 4.53
CA ALA A 41 -3.07 2.30 5.73
C ALA A 41 -3.39 3.33 6.83
N TYR A 42 -3.44 4.63 6.49
CA TYR A 42 -3.76 5.68 7.47
C TYR A 42 -5.22 5.67 7.93
N LEU A 43 -6.17 5.28 7.07
CA LEU A 43 -7.58 5.14 7.46
C LEU A 43 -7.75 4.13 8.61
N THR A 44 -7.05 3.00 8.58
CA THR A 44 -7.12 2.01 9.67
C THR A 44 -6.58 2.55 11.01
N LEU A 45 -5.54 3.39 10.97
CA LEU A 45 -5.02 4.07 12.17
C LEU A 45 -6.06 5.06 12.71
N TRP A 46 -6.68 5.85 11.82
CA TRP A 46 -7.72 6.80 12.17
C TRP A 46 -8.94 6.14 12.78
N GLU A 47 -9.41 5.03 12.22
CA GLU A 47 -10.50 4.24 12.77
C GLU A 47 -10.18 3.78 14.21
N ARG A 48 -8.97 3.26 14.44
CA ARG A 48 -8.53 2.81 15.77
C ARG A 48 -8.49 3.97 16.79
N LYS A 49 -8.16 5.18 16.33
CA LYS A 49 -8.15 6.40 17.16
C LYS A 49 -9.56 6.89 17.46
N LEU A 50 -10.46 6.87 16.48
CA LEU A 50 -11.86 7.25 16.60
C LEU A 50 -12.62 6.33 17.57
N ILE A 51 -12.43 5.01 17.47
CA ILE A 51 -13.02 4.03 18.38
C ILE A 51 -12.49 4.21 19.82
N GLY A 52 -11.22 4.61 19.97
CA GLY A 52 -10.66 4.95 21.28
C GLY A 52 -11.39 6.12 21.91
N TRP A 53 -11.53 7.21 21.16
CA TRP A 53 -12.19 8.43 21.62
C TRP A 53 -13.65 8.23 21.99
N MET A 54 -14.40 7.41 21.23
CA MET A 54 -15.79 7.06 21.58
C MET A 54 -15.92 6.36 22.94
N HIS A 55 -14.89 5.60 23.34
CA HIS A 55 -14.87 4.86 24.61
C HIS A 55 -14.07 5.57 25.71
N ILE A 56 -13.75 6.86 25.56
CA ILE A 56 -12.96 7.64 26.54
C ILE A 56 -11.60 6.96 26.85
N ARG A 57 -11.02 6.28 25.85
CA ARG A 57 -9.67 5.70 25.96
C ARG A 57 -8.76 6.27 24.88
N LEU A 58 -7.49 6.46 25.20
CA LEU A 58 -6.54 6.91 24.20
C LEU A 58 -6.33 5.82 23.15
N GLY A 59 -6.45 6.20 21.87
CA GLY A 59 -6.06 5.36 20.75
C GLY A 59 -4.54 5.07 20.74
N PRO A 60 -4.06 4.32 19.74
CA PRO A 60 -2.67 3.85 19.69
C PRO A 60 -1.66 5.00 19.74
N ASN A 61 -0.72 4.96 20.69
CA ASN A 61 0.32 5.99 20.86
C ASN A 61 1.74 5.41 21.10
N ARG A 62 1.94 4.09 20.94
CA ARG A 62 3.18 3.42 21.39
C ARG A 62 4.25 3.23 20.30
N VAL A 63 3.85 3.10 19.03
CA VAL A 63 4.76 2.75 17.92
C VAL A 63 5.24 3.99 17.13
N GLY A 64 5.70 5.03 17.84
CA GLY A 64 6.20 6.30 17.27
C GLY A 64 5.41 7.53 17.73
N PRO A 65 5.81 8.75 17.33
CA PRO A 65 5.07 9.97 17.66
C PRO A 65 3.64 9.86 17.10
N LEU A 66 2.64 9.93 17.98
CA LEU A 66 1.21 9.76 17.65
C LEU A 66 0.83 8.40 17.01
N GLY A 67 1.70 7.40 17.09
CA GLY A 67 1.43 6.05 16.56
C GLY A 67 1.48 5.93 15.03
N LEU A 68 2.06 6.90 14.31
CA LEU A 68 2.06 6.95 12.83
C LEU A 68 2.68 5.71 12.15
N PHE A 69 3.60 5.01 12.80
CA PHE A 69 4.21 3.79 12.24
C PHE A 69 3.40 2.51 12.52
N GLN A 70 2.21 2.61 13.13
CA GLN A 70 1.35 1.45 13.39
C GLN A 70 1.01 0.62 12.14
N PRO A 71 0.68 1.21 10.98
CA PRO A 71 0.34 0.42 9.79
C PRO A 71 1.54 -0.37 9.25
N ILE A 72 2.75 0.19 9.37
CA ILE A 72 3.99 -0.49 8.96
C ILE A 72 4.29 -1.65 9.92
N ALA A 73 4.10 -1.44 11.23
CA ALA A 73 4.27 -2.50 12.23
C ALA A 73 3.25 -3.64 12.03
N ASP A 74 1.99 -3.30 11.72
CA ASP A 74 0.94 -4.28 11.45
C ASP A 74 1.25 -5.08 10.18
N ALA A 75 1.74 -4.44 9.11
CA ALA A 75 2.18 -5.11 7.88
C ALA A 75 3.38 -6.04 8.11
N LEU A 76 4.43 -5.57 8.78
CA LEU A 76 5.61 -6.38 9.09
C LEU A 76 5.25 -7.59 9.96
N LYS A 77 4.35 -7.41 10.93
CA LYS A 77 3.84 -8.48 11.77
C LYS A 77 3.14 -9.56 10.96
N LEU A 78 2.37 -9.19 9.93
CA LEU A 78 1.70 -10.15 9.05
C LEU A 78 2.70 -10.89 8.15
N LEU A 79 3.74 -10.21 7.66
CA LEU A 79 4.79 -10.86 6.85
C LEU A 79 5.60 -11.90 7.64
N MET A 80 5.82 -11.65 8.93
CA MET A 80 6.51 -12.60 9.82
C MET A 80 5.57 -13.68 10.38
N LYS A 81 4.26 -13.62 10.09
CA LYS A 81 3.30 -14.58 10.63
C LYS A 81 3.42 -15.90 9.89
N GLU A 82 3.58 -16.98 10.65
CA GLU A 82 3.54 -18.35 10.11
C GLU A 82 2.19 -18.62 9.40
N ILE A 83 2.28 -19.19 8.20
CA ILE A 83 1.12 -19.54 7.39
C ILE A 83 0.59 -20.89 7.88
N ILE A 84 -0.36 -20.84 8.80
CA ILE A 84 -1.05 -22.04 9.29
C ILE A 84 -2.10 -22.51 8.27
N SER A 85 -1.78 -23.56 7.51
CA SER A 85 -2.75 -24.23 6.63
C SER A 85 -3.57 -25.24 7.43
N PRO A 86 -4.91 -25.15 7.45
CA PRO A 86 -5.76 -26.08 8.20
C PRO A 86 -5.73 -27.47 7.58
N THR A 87 -5.49 -28.50 8.40
CA THR A 87 -5.38 -29.92 7.99
C THR A 87 -6.66 -30.49 7.35
N ARG A 88 -7.80 -29.82 7.49
CA ARG A 88 -9.12 -30.24 6.97
C ARG A 88 -9.63 -29.42 5.77
N ALA A 89 -8.90 -28.41 5.30
CA ALA A 89 -9.33 -27.62 4.16
C ALA A 89 -8.60 -28.01 2.88
N SER A 90 -9.21 -27.74 1.73
CA SER A 90 -8.57 -27.89 0.43
C SER A 90 -7.50 -26.81 0.24
N HIS A 91 -6.24 -27.25 0.13
CA HIS A 91 -5.07 -26.37 0.02
C HIS A 91 -5.19 -25.38 -1.17
N THR A 92 -5.74 -25.84 -2.29
CA THR A 92 -5.92 -25.04 -3.50
C THR A 92 -6.94 -23.90 -3.31
N LEU A 93 -8.06 -24.16 -2.64
CA LEU A 93 -9.08 -23.11 -2.41
C LEU A 93 -8.60 -22.07 -1.40
N TYR A 94 -7.82 -22.50 -0.39
CA TYR A 94 -7.27 -21.62 0.63
C TYR A 94 -6.28 -20.58 0.06
N ILE A 95 -5.49 -20.95 -0.96
CA ILE A 95 -4.53 -20.04 -1.60
C ILE A 95 -5.20 -19.13 -2.63
N ILE A 96 -6.20 -19.64 -3.36
CA ILE A 96 -6.86 -18.88 -4.43
C ILE A 96 -7.87 -17.87 -3.86
N ALA A 97 -8.49 -18.16 -2.71
CA ALA A 97 -9.52 -17.28 -2.14
C ALA A 97 -9.03 -15.83 -1.88
N PRO A 98 -7.85 -15.58 -1.26
CA PRO A 98 -7.34 -14.22 -1.10
C PRO A 98 -7.01 -13.52 -2.43
N LEU A 99 -6.56 -14.27 -3.44
CA LEU A 99 -6.26 -13.71 -4.76
C LEU A 99 -7.53 -13.18 -5.42
N MET A 100 -8.64 -13.93 -5.38
CA MET A 100 -9.90 -13.50 -5.98
C MET A 100 -10.55 -12.29 -5.30
N VAL A 101 -10.24 -12.03 -4.03
CA VAL A 101 -10.78 -10.85 -3.31
C VAL A 101 -9.99 -9.59 -3.66
N LEU A 102 -8.72 -9.73 -4.03
CA LEU A 102 -7.83 -8.60 -4.34
C LEU A 102 -7.83 -8.23 -5.83
N THR A 103 -8.12 -9.17 -6.73
CA THR A 103 -8.27 -8.95 -8.18
C THR A 103 -9.64 -8.35 -8.51
#